data_AF-A0A660TIH1-F1
#
_entry.id   AF-A0A660TIH1-F1
#
_cell.length_a   1.000
_cell.length_b   1.000
_cell.length_c   1.000
_cell.angle_alpha   90.00
_cell.angle_beta   90.00
_cell.angle_gamma   90.00
#
_symmetry.space_group_name_H-M   'P 1'
#
loop_
_entity.id
_entity.type
_entity.pdbx_description
1 polymer ?
#
loop_
_entity_poly.entity_id
_entity_poly.type
_entity_poly.pdbx_seq_one_letter_code
_entity_poly.pdbx_strand_id
1 'polypeptide(L)'
;PGEKLKIDTGCLVALESTVDYDIEFVGGLKTALFGGEGLFFTTLTGPGTVYLQTLPFSRLADRVINASSRNIGEQRNRGMFGGLNGILGDNSF
;
A
#
# COMPACT_ATOMS: atom_id res chain seq x y z
N PRO A 1 -22.82 -19.38 19.46
CA PRO A 1 -21.94 -20.41 18.85
C PRO A 1 -21.36 -19.87 17.53
N GLY A 2 -20.04 -20.02 17.34
CA GLY A 2 -19.27 -19.52 16.19
C GLY A 2 -18.91 -18.04 16.32
N GLU A 3 -17.82 -17.72 17.03
CA GLU A 3 -17.27 -16.37 17.03
C GLU A 3 -16.75 -16.03 15.63
N LYS A 4 -17.07 -14.83 15.14
CA LYS A 4 -16.64 -14.34 13.83
C LYS A 4 -15.72 -13.15 13.99
N LEU A 5 -14.60 -13.18 13.28
CA LEU A 5 -13.64 -12.09 13.23
C LEU A 5 -13.37 -11.72 11.78
N LYS A 6 -13.55 -10.45 11.41
CA LYS A 6 -13.18 -9.94 10.09
C LYS A 6 -11.90 -9.13 10.20
N ILE A 7 -10.88 -9.53 9.45
CA ILE A 7 -9.53 -8.92 9.47
C ILE A 7 -9.09 -8.54 8.06
N ASP A 8 -8.08 -7.69 7.96
CA ASP A 8 -7.30 -7.54 6.74
C ASP A 8 -6.55 -8.86 6.46
N THR A 9 -6.65 -9.38 5.25
CA THR A 9 -6.01 -10.66 4.86
C THR A 9 -4.50 -10.61 5.01
N GLY A 10 -3.88 -9.45 4.73
CA GLY A 10 -2.44 -9.26 4.89
C GLY A 10 -1.99 -9.32 6.34
N CYS A 11 -2.90 -9.18 7.31
CA CYS A 11 -2.62 -9.28 8.73
C CYS A 11 -2.68 -10.73 9.26
N LEU A 12 -3.19 -11.70 8.52
CA LEU A 12 -3.26 -13.09 8.98
C LEU A 12 -1.90 -13.75 8.90
N VAL A 13 -1.40 -14.28 10.02
CA VAL A 13 -0.12 -14.99 10.09
C VAL A 13 -0.33 -16.50 10.14
N ALA A 14 -1.22 -16.96 11.03
CA ALA A 14 -1.54 -18.37 11.20
C ALA A 14 -2.92 -18.54 11.87
N LEU A 15 -3.53 -19.71 11.68
CA LEU A 15 -4.75 -20.12 12.36
C LEU A 15 -4.70 -21.61 12.71
N GLU A 16 -5.41 -22.02 13.75
CA GLU A 16 -5.64 -23.44 14.06
C GLU A 16 -6.57 -24.10 13.03
N SER A 17 -6.43 -25.40 12.81
CA SER A 17 -7.22 -26.16 11.82
C SER A 17 -8.72 -26.21 12.10
N THR A 18 -9.14 -25.82 13.30
CA THR A 18 -10.56 -25.76 13.71
C THR A 18 -11.23 -24.44 13.32
N VAL A 19 -10.47 -23.48 12.81
CA VAL A 19 -10.97 -22.16 12.38
C VAL A 19 -11.27 -22.19 10.89
N ASP A 20 -12.52 -21.96 10.53
CA ASP A 20 -12.92 -21.74 9.13
C ASP A 20 -12.52 -20.34 8.69
N TYR A 21 -12.05 -20.19 7.44
CA TYR A 21 -11.71 -18.90 6.87
C TYR A 21 -12.27 -18.72 5.45
N ASP A 22 -12.66 -17.49 5.13
CA ASP A 22 -13.09 -17.07 3.79
C ASP A 22 -12.44 -15.74 3.42
N ILE A 23 -11.96 -15.62 2.18
CA ILE A 23 -11.24 -14.43 1.68
C ILE A 23 -12.12 -13.71 0.66
N GLU A 24 -12.52 -12.49 0.99
CA GLU A 24 -13.31 -11.62 0.14
C GLU A 24 -12.42 -10.53 -0.47
N PHE A 25 -12.36 -10.46 -1.80
CA PHE A 25 -11.73 -9.34 -2.48
C PHE A 25 -12.64 -8.10 -2.45
N VAL A 26 -12.14 -6.97 -1.94
CA VAL A 26 -12.83 -5.69 -2.01
C VAL A 26 -12.20 -4.85 -3.12
N GLY A 27 -12.69 -5.03 -4.34
CA GLY A 27 -12.30 -4.21 -5.50
C GLY A 27 -13.08 -2.90 -5.61
N GLY A 28 -12.52 -1.92 -6.34
CA GLY A 28 -13.21 -0.71 -6.80
C GLY A 28 -12.66 0.61 -6.25
N LEU A 29 -13.53 1.62 -6.07
CA LEU A 29 -13.17 2.97 -5.59
C LEU A 29 -12.44 2.95 -4.23
N LYS A 30 -12.70 1.94 -3.40
CA LYS A 30 -12.01 1.75 -2.11
C LYS A 30 -10.53 1.40 -2.29
N THR A 31 -10.17 0.62 -3.30
CA THR A 31 -8.77 0.30 -3.66
C THR A 31 -7.96 1.56 -3.99
N ALA A 32 -8.58 2.54 -4.66
CA ALA A 32 -7.94 3.81 -4.99
C ALA A 32 -7.67 4.69 -3.75
N LEU A 33 -8.56 4.66 -2.75
CA LEU A 33 -8.39 5.41 -1.49
C LEU A 33 -7.25 4.87 -0.61
N PHE A 34 -6.82 3.62 -0.81
CA PHE A 34 -5.68 3.02 -0.12
C PHE A 34 -4.40 2.99 -0.96
N GLY A 35 -4.26 3.90 -1.92
CA GLY A 35 -3.03 4.03 -2.71
C GLY A 35 -2.88 3.03 -3.85
N GLY A 36 -3.96 2.33 -4.23
CA GLY A 36 -3.95 1.36 -5.34
C GLY A 36 -3.61 -0.07 -4.91
N GLU A 37 -3.26 -0.30 -3.65
CA GLU A 37 -3.14 -1.65 -3.09
C GLU A 37 -4.54 -2.26 -2.94
N GLY A 38 -4.81 -3.38 -3.63
CA GLY A 38 -6.05 -4.15 -3.44
C GLY A 38 -6.28 -4.49 -1.97
N LEU A 39 -7.50 -4.27 -1.45
CA LEU A 39 -7.85 -4.62 -0.07
C LEU A 39 -8.58 -5.96 -0.05
N PHE A 40 -8.06 -6.89 0.74
CA PHE A 40 -8.66 -8.20 0.95
C PHE A 40 -9.08 -8.29 2.41
N PHE A 41 -10.32 -8.76 2.64
CA PHE A 41 -10.75 -9.09 3.99
C PHE A 41 -10.86 -10.59 4.13
N THR A 42 -10.42 -11.11 5.28
CA THR A 42 -10.63 -12.48 5.66
C THR A 42 -11.63 -12.53 6.81
N THR A 43 -12.67 -13.35 6.65
CA THR A 43 -13.61 -13.69 7.72
C THR A 43 -13.18 -15.01 8.33
N LEU A 44 -12.92 -15.02 9.65
CA LEU A 44 -12.55 -16.19 10.44
C LEU A 44 -13.73 -16.60 11.32
N THR A 45 -14.05 -17.90 11.39
CA THR A 45 -15.12 -18.44 12.24
C THR A 45 -14.57 -19.58 13.11
N GLY A 46 -14.66 -19.44 14.44
CA GLY A 46 -14.09 -20.38 15.40
C GLY A 46 -14.95 -21.61 15.71
N PRO A 47 -14.50 -22.46 16.67
CA PRO A 47 -13.50 -22.16 17.70
C PRO A 47 -12.04 -22.36 17.27
N GLY A 48 -11.11 -21.61 17.88
CA GLY A 48 -9.66 -21.83 17.75
C GLY A 48 -8.84 -20.54 17.85
N THR A 49 -7.52 -20.68 17.94
CA THR A 49 -6.56 -19.56 18.03
C THR A 49 -6.20 -19.01 16.65
N VAL A 50 -6.08 -17.69 16.55
CA VAL A 50 -5.63 -16.98 15.34
C VAL A 50 -4.49 -16.02 15.69
N TYR A 51 -3.46 -15.99 14.85
CA TYR A 51 -2.28 -15.13 15.00
C TYR A 51 -2.28 -14.04 13.95
N LEU A 52 -2.20 -12.79 14.40
CA LEU A 52 -2.28 -11.60 13.54
C LEU A 52 -1.01 -10.76 13.63
N GLN A 53 -0.63 -10.13 12.52
CA GLN A 53 0.36 -9.05 12.47
C GLN A 53 -0.34 -7.69 12.34
N THR A 54 0.33 -6.64 12.78
CA THR A 54 -0.23 -5.28 12.80
C THR A 54 0.01 -4.50 11.51
N LEU A 55 1.12 -4.78 10.82
CA LEU A 55 1.53 -4.09 9.60
C LEU A 55 1.89 -5.14 8.54
N PRO A 56 1.00 -5.41 7.57
CA PRO A 56 1.28 -6.33 6.47
C PRO A 56 2.57 -5.94 5.74
N PHE A 57 3.30 -6.94 5.26
CA PHE A 57 4.58 -6.73 4.59
C PHE A 57 4.46 -5.81 3.36
N SER A 58 3.37 -5.90 2.59
CA SER A 58 3.12 -5.00 1.44
C SER A 58 3.07 -3.54 1.88
N ARG A 59 2.30 -3.22 2.93
CA ARG A 59 2.21 -1.87 3.49
C ARG A 59 3.54 -1.38 4.06
N LEU A 60 4.34 -2.27 4.65
CA LEU A 60 5.69 -1.93 5.07
C LEU A 60 6.58 -1.61 3.86
N ALA A 61 6.57 -2.43 2.83
CA ALA A 61 7.34 -2.22 1.61
C ALA A 61 6.95 -0.90 0.92
N ASP A 62 5.65 -0.63 0.79
CA ASP A 62 5.12 0.62 0.23
C ASP A 62 5.56 1.84 1.05
N ARG A 63 5.55 1.74 2.38
CA ARG A 63 6.07 2.81 3.25
C ARG A 63 7.57 3.04 3.04
N VAL A 64 8.37 1.99 2.90
CA VAL A 64 9.80 2.09 2.64
C VAL A 64 10.05 2.73 1.27
N ILE A 65 9.34 2.30 0.23
CA ILE A 65 9.46 2.85 -1.13
C ILE A 65 9.06 4.33 -1.14
N ASN A 66 7.93 4.68 -0.54
CA ASN A 66 7.47 6.07 -0.48
C ASN A 66 8.40 6.97 0.36
N ALA A 67 8.98 6.44 1.44
CA ALA A 67 9.97 7.15 2.23
C ALA A 67 11.29 7.34 1.47
N SER A 68 11.75 6.33 0.73
CA SER A 68 12.96 6.42 -0.10
C SER A 68 12.79 7.35 -1.31
N SER A 69 11.58 7.43 -1.86
CA SER A 69 11.26 8.27 -3.03
C SER A 69 11.24 9.77 -2.71
N ARG A 70 11.09 10.17 -1.44
CA ARG A 70 11.22 11.58 -1.02
C ARG A 70 12.60 12.18 -1.27
N ASN A 71 13.65 11.36 -1.36
CA ASN A 71 15.01 11.82 -1.68
C ASN A 71 15.36 11.75 -3.18
N ILE A 72 14.52 11.09 -4.01
CA ILE A 72 14.77 10.95 -5.45
C ILE A 72 14.05 12.05 -6.28
N GLY A 73 13.04 12.70 -5.69
CA GLY A 73 12.23 13.72 -6.37
C GLY A 73 12.81 15.14 -6.41
N GLU A 74 13.76 15.50 -5.53
CA GLU A 74 14.25 16.89 -5.45
C GLU A 74 15.29 17.25 -6.52
N GLN A 75 15.82 16.28 -7.27
CA GLN A 75 16.81 16.55 -8.34
C GLN A 75 16.29 16.46 -9.78
N ARG A 76 15.03 16.06 -10.03
CA ARG A 76 14.55 15.90 -11.42
C ARG A 76 13.71 17.07 -11.97
N ASN A 77 13.43 18.09 -11.17
CA ASN A 77 12.67 19.27 -11.64
C ASN A 77 13.37 20.63 -11.44
N ARG A 78 14.71 20.64 -11.33
CA ARG A 78 15.55 21.84 -11.53
C ARG A 78 16.35 21.83 -12.85
N GLY A 79 16.04 20.90 -13.75
CA GLY A 79 16.73 20.78 -15.05
C GLY A 79 15.91 21.24 -16.26
N MET A 80 14.58 21.32 -16.17
CA MET A 80 13.72 21.47 -17.36
C MET A 80 12.98 22.81 -17.48
N PHE A 81 13.09 23.69 -16.48
CA PHE A 81 12.58 25.07 -16.54
C PHE A 81 13.69 26.15 -16.63
N GLY A 82 14.97 25.76 -16.49
CA GLY A 82 16.12 26.66 -16.66
C GLY A 82 16.73 26.65 -18.07
N GLY A 83 16.40 25.66 -18.90
CA GLY A 83 17.00 25.49 -20.23
C GLY A 83 16.35 26.31 -21.35
N LEU A 84 15.08 26.73 -21.20
CA LEU A 84 14.39 27.48 -22.26
C LEU A 84 14.54 29.01 -22.14
N ASN A 85 14.82 29.55 -20.95
CA ASN A 85 15.09 30.99 -20.80
C ASN A 85 16.53 31.39 -21.19
N GLY A 86 17.46 30.43 -21.30
CA GLY A 86 18.85 30.70 -21.68
C GLY A 86 19.13 30.70 -23.19
N ILE A 87 18.20 30.21 -24.02
CA ILE A 87 18.36 30.12 -25.49
C ILE A 87 17.58 31.25 -26.21
N LEU A 88 16.75 32.02 -25.48
CA LEU A 88 15.97 33.14 -26.02
C LEU A 88 16.55 34.52 -25.68
N GLY A 89 17.66 34.59 -24.92
CA GLY A 89 18.17 35.83 -24.33
C GLY A 89 19.47 36.38 -24.93
N ASP A 90 20.07 35.75 -25.94
CA ASP A 90 21.33 36.21 -26.53
C ASP A 90 21.13 36.62 -27.99
N ASN A 91 20.81 37.90 -28.18
CA ASN A 91 20.96 38.63 -29.44
C ASN A 91 21.14 40.12 -29.09
N SER A 92 22.33 40.46 -28.63
CA SER A 92 22.85 41.83 -28.57
C SER A 92 24.02 41.99 -29.55
N PHE A 93 23.68 42.15 -30.83
CA PHE A 93 24.39 42.94 -31.83
C PHE A 93 23.37 43.67 -32.69
#